data_AF-A0A8S3DWQ1-F1
#
_entry.id   AF-A0A8S3DWQ1-F1
#
_cell.length_a   1.000
_cell.length_b   1.000
_cell.length_c   1.000
_cell.angle_alpha   90.00
_cell.angle_beta   90.00
_cell.angle_gamma   90.00
#
_symmetry.space_group_name_H-M   'P 1'
#
loop_
_entity.id
_entity.type
_entity.pdbx_description
1 polymer ?
#
loop_
_entity_poly.entity_id
_entity_poly.type
_entity_poly.pdbx_seq_one_letter_code
_entity_poly.pdbx_strand_id
1 'polypeptide(L)'
;MDDNNSFQTLTDYSLQVFQLCRLLWGPIETPKNVQLINQAYFEDQQRRHLLSNWLHQCILSQPQQEQWIMQNCEFLSRGLLNDCVKFAHDEGDLRLAALVHAASGSNTVRDILRHCAHEDIVDVYSKDFRRTIAILSGEFIVKGHNLVDQNRTTYWQMALALHLWFANSASDSVSTIVRDFESAYQEHYWLEPIAHHGNTKALDLRWKLLKLYTDDTYPIDNVFDVNSYTQNPFDYRL
;
A
#
# COMPACT_ATOMS: atom_id res chain seq x y z
N MET A 1 -15.95 -29.82 -6.42
CA MET A 1 -15.35 -29.58 -5.08
C MET A 1 -14.76 -28.16 -4.98
N ASP A 2 -14.96 -27.31 -6.01
CA ASP A 2 -14.37 -25.97 -6.09
C ASP A 2 -15.27 -24.85 -5.52
N ASP A 3 -16.55 -25.14 -5.25
CA ASP A 3 -17.51 -24.13 -4.78
C ASP A 3 -17.22 -23.67 -3.35
N ASN A 4 -16.78 -24.55 -2.45
CA ASN A 4 -16.49 -24.14 -1.06
C ASN A 4 -15.30 -23.15 -0.97
N ASN A 5 -14.33 -23.25 -1.89
CA ASN A 5 -13.18 -22.36 -1.88
C ASN A 5 -13.56 -20.97 -2.44
N SER A 6 -14.42 -20.92 -3.46
CA SER A 6 -14.92 -19.64 -4.01
C SER A 6 -15.82 -18.89 -3.03
N PHE A 7 -16.73 -19.59 -2.32
CA PHE A 7 -17.56 -18.97 -1.27
C PHE A 7 -16.73 -18.42 -0.10
N GLN A 8 -15.67 -19.12 0.30
CA GLN A 8 -14.80 -18.66 1.38
C GLN A 8 -14.01 -17.42 0.96
N THR A 9 -13.47 -17.39 -0.27
CA THR A 9 -12.79 -16.20 -0.81
C THR A 9 -13.71 -14.99 -0.96
N LEU A 10 -14.98 -15.17 -1.33
CA LEU A 10 -15.94 -14.08 -1.44
C LEU A 10 -16.34 -13.52 -0.07
N THR A 11 -16.45 -14.39 0.94
CA THR A 11 -16.76 -13.98 2.32
C THR A 11 -15.60 -13.19 2.93
N ASP A 12 -14.36 -13.62 2.67
CA ASP A 12 -13.17 -12.89 3.11
C ASP A 12 -13.05 -11.54 2.38
N TYR A 13 -13.38 -11.50 1.08
CA TYR A 13 -13.41 -10.26 0.31
C TYR A 13 -14.49 -9.29 0.83
N SER A 14 -15.72 -9.75 1.07
CA SER A 14 -16.81 -8.92 1.59
C SER A 14 -16.48 -8.38 2.98
N LEU A 15 -15.86 -9.20 3.84
CA LEU A 15 -15.37 -8.76 5.14
C LEU A 15 -14.36 -7.62 5.00
N GLN A 16 -13.39 -7.73 4.09
CA GLN A 16 -12.40 -6.67 3.85
C GLN A 16 -13.04 -5.37 3.34
N VAL A 17 -14.06 -5.48 2.48
CA VAL A 17 -14.83 -4.33 1.99
C VAL A 17 -15.58 -3.64 3.12
N PHE A 18 -16.30 -4.38 3.96
CA PHE A 18 -17.01 -3.80 5.11
C PHE A 18 -16.07 -3.23 6.17
N GLN A 19 -14.92 -3.87 6.42
CA GLN A 19 -13.87 -3.33 7.28
C GLN A 19 -13.36 -2.00 6.75
N LEU A 20 -13.13 -1.90 5.43
CA LEU A 20 -12.72 -0.66 4.79
C LEU A 20 -13.81 0.42 4.92
N CYS A 21 -15.08 0.10 4.68
CA CYS A 21 -16.18 1.05 4.88
C CYS A 21 -16.25 1.57 6.32
N ARG A 22 -16.13 0.68 7.31
CA ARG A 22 -16.10 1.06 8.72
C ARG A 22 -14.90 1.93 9.06
N LEU A 23 -13.75 1.70 8.42
CA LEU A 23 -12.55 2.48 8.64
C LEU A 23 -12.66 3.90 8.06
N LEU A 24 -13.22 4.02 6.85
CA LEU A 24 -13.34 5.27 6.12
C LEU A 24 -14.45 6.18 6.66
N TRP A 25 -15.62 5.61 6.96
CA TRP A 25 -16.80 6.38 7.40
C TRP A 25 -17.23 6.11 8.84
N GLY A 26 -16.62 5.14 9.52
CA GLY A 26 -16.96 4.85 10.92
C GLY A 26 -16.59 6.00 11.86
N PRO A 27 -17.24 6.03 13.04
CA PRO A 27 -16.98 7.03 14.05
C PRO A 27 -15.57 6.85 14.63
N ILE A 28 -14.86 7.97 14.82
CA ILE A 28 -13.57 8.01 15.50
C ILE A 28 -13.79 8.55 16.90
N GLU A 29 -13.35 7.81 17.90
CA GLU A 29 -13.39 8.27 19.28
C GLU A 29 -12.34 9.37 19.48
N THR A 30 -12.79 10.61 19.57
CA THR A 30 -11.90 11.74 19.85
C THR A 30 -11.76 11.92 21.37
N PRO A 31 -10.52 11.95 21.90
CA PRO A 31 -10.32 12.18 23.32
C PRO A 31 -10.78 13.60 23.68
N LYS A 32 -11.49 13.75 24.82
CA LYS A 32 -12.01 15.03 25.32
C LYS A 32 -10.94 16.13 25.52
N ASN A 33 -9.68 15.74 25.56
CA ASN A 33 -8.54 16.63 25.78
C ASN A 33 -7.99 17.27 24.50
N VAL A 34 -8.47 16.86 23.32
CA VAL A 34 -8.03 17.44 22.04
C VAL A 34 -8.75 18.77 21.83
N GLN A 35 -7.98 19.84 21.63
CA GLN A 35 -8.55 21.14 21.25
C GLN A 35 -9.32 20.99 19.93
N LEU A 36 -10.50 21.62 19.83
CA LEU A 36 -11.37 21.58 18.64
C LEU A 36 -10.61 21.86 17.32
N ILE A 37 -9.62 22.75 17.34
CA ILE A 37 -8.80 23.12 16.18
C ILE A 37 -7.98 21.93 15.66
N ASN A 38 -7.56 21.03 16.55
CA ASN A 38 -6.75 19.86 16.21
C ASN A 38 -7.60 18.61 15.99
N GLN A 39 -8.92 18.68 16.15
CA GLN A 39 -9.79 17.52 16.06
C GLN A 39 -9.79 16.93 14.65
N ALA A 40 -9.94 17.77 13.62
CA ALA A 40 -9.92 17.32 12.23
C ALA A 40 -8.58 16.65 11.84
N TYR A 41 -7.46 17.25 12.26
CA TYR A 41 -6.13 16.67 12.05
C TYR A 41 -5.97 15.34 12.80
N PHE A 42 -6.45 15.26 14.04
CA PHE A 42 -6.41 14.02 14.82
C PHE A 42 -7.23 12.92 14.15
N GLU A 43 -8.45 13.23 13.70
CA GLU A 43 -9.31 12.28 13.00
C GLU A 43 -8.65 11.76 11.71
N ASP A 44 -8.07 12.64 10.91
CA ASP A 44 -7.37 12.27 9.68
C ASP A 44 -6.15 11.37 9.95
N GLN A 45 -5.37 11.69 10.99
CA GLN A 45 -4.24 10.85 11.43
C GLN A 45 -4.69 9.48 11.96
N GLN A 46 -5.82 9.42 12.67
CA GLN A 46 -6.41 8.14 13.09
C GLN A 46 -6.88 7.33 11.88
N ARG A 47 -7.52 7.94 10.89
CA ARG A 47 -7.91 7.24 9.64
C ARG A 47 -6.70 6.73 8.90
N ARG A 48 -5.64 7.53 8.78
CA ARG A 48 -4.37 7.11 8.18
C ARG A 48 -3.77 5.90 8.90
N HIS A 49 -3.75 5.91 10.23
CA HIS A 49 -3.25 4.78 11.03
C HIS A 49 -4.12 3.53 10.84
N LEU A 50 -5.44 3.66 10.85
CA LEU A 50 -6.34 2.54 10.59
C LEU A 50 -6.13 1.99 9.17
N LEU A 51 -6.00 2.85 8.16
CA LEU A 51 -5.75 2.47 6.76
C LEU A 51 -4.45 1.68 6.63
N SER A 52 -3.39 2.15 7.29
CA SER A 52 -2.11 1.43 7.38
C SER A 52 -2.29 0.03 7.94
N ASN A 53 -3.05 -0.14 9.03
CA ASN A 53 -3.29 -1.44 9.63
C ASN A 53 -4.13 -2.37 8.75
N TRP A 54 -5.16 -1.84 8.10
CA TRP A 54 -5.98 -2.61 7.17
C TRP A 54 -5.16 -3.09 5.97
N LEU A 55 -4.35 -2.21 5.36
CA LEU A 55 -3.43 -2.58 4.28
C LEU A 55 -2.44 -3.66 4.73
N HIS A 56 -1.86 -3.50 5.92
CA HIS A 56 -0.94 -4.49 6.47
C HIS A 56 -1.62 -5.86 6.66
N GLN A 57 -2.86 -5.90 7.16
CA GLN A 57 -3.64 -7.14 7.28
C GLN A 57 -3.92 -7.78 5.91
N CYS A 58 -4.31 -6.98 4.91
CA CYS A 58 -4.51 -7.44 3.54
C CYS A 58 -3.23 -8.06 2.96
N ILE A 59 -2.07 -7.44 3.16
CA ILE A 59 -0.78 -7.93 2.67
C ILE A 59 -0.32 -9.18 3.43
N LEU A 60 -0.55 -9.27 4.74
CA LEU A 60 -0.18 -10.44 5.54
C LEU A 60 -1.06 -11.66 5.28
N SER A 61 -2.35 -11.44 4.97
CA SER A 61 -3.29 -12.52 4.60
C SER A 61 -2.94 -13.23 3.29
N GLN A 62 -2.05 -12.63 2.49
CA GLN A 62 -1.64 -13.19 1.21
C GLN A 62 -0.59 -14.29 1.43
N PRO A 63 -0.64 -15.38 0.64
CA PRO A 63 0.35 -16.44 0.73
C PRO A 63 1.74 -15.86 0.43
N GLN A 64 2.69 -16.15 1.33
CA GLN A 64 4.09 -15.85 1.10
C GLN A 64 4.53 -16.62 -0.15
N GLN A 65 4.84 -15.92 -1.24
CA GLN A 65 5.34 -16.60 -2.43
C GLN A 65 6.76 -17.08 -2.13
N GLU A 66 6.97 -18.39 -2.15
CA GLU A 66 8.22 -19.07 -1.77
C GLU A 66 9.46 -18.70 -2.62
N GLN A 67 9.30 -17.87 -3.66
CA GLN A 67 10.37 -17.45 -4.58
C GLN A 67 10.92 -16.04 -4.31
N TRP A 68 10.89 -15.58 -3.06
CA TRP A 68 11.53 -14.32 -2.71
C TRP A 68 13.03 -14.58 -2.53
N ILE A 69 13.76 -14.44 -3.63
CA ILE A 69 15.23 -14.56 -3.72
C ILE A 69 15.93 -13.59 -2.74
N MET A 70 15.21 -12.63 -2.13
CA MET A 70 15.75 -11.56 -1.31
C MET A 70 14.82 -11.25 -0.11
N GLN A 71 15.11 -11.84 1.05
CA GLN A 71 14.33 -11.68 2.29
C GLN A 71 14.34 -10.23 2.85
N ASN A 72 15.23 -9.34 2.40
CA ASN A 72 15.18 -7.93 2.82
C ASN A 72 14.04 -7.15 2.14
N CYS A 73 13.95 -7.22 0.82
CA CYS A 73 12.90 -6.53 0.06
C CYS A 73 11.50 -7.09 0.38
N GLU A 74 11.43 -8.39 0.71
CA GLU A 74 10.27 -9.08 1.32
C GLU A 74 9.71 -8.33 2.52
N PHE A 75 10.55 -8.17 3.55
CA PHE A 75 10.10 -7.62 4.81
C PHE A 75 9.74 -6.15 4.64
N LEU A 76 10.52 -5.40 3.85
CA LEU A 76 10.23 -3.99 3.57
C LEU A 76 8.94 -3.80 2.78
N SER A 77 8.66 -4.62 1.77
CA SER A 77 7.45 -4.51 0.95
C SER A 77 6.17 -4.81 1.76
N ARG A 78 6.28 -5.65 2.78
CA ARG A 78 5.19 -5.99 3.69
C ARG A 78 5.05 -5.05 4.89
N GLY A 79 5.95 -4.08 5.04
CA GLY A 79 5.96 -3.18 6.21
C GLY A 79 6.52 -3.82 7.49
N LEU A 80 7.16 -4.98 7.38
CA LEU A 80 7.79 -5.72 8.48
C LEU A 80 9.20 -5.17 8.77
N LEU A 81 9.30 -3.87 9.06
CA LEU A 81 10.57 -3.16 9.29
C LEU A 81 11.42 -3.83 10.38
N ASN A 82 10.79 -4.24 11.48
CA ASN A 82 11.50 -4.87 12.60
C ASN A 82 12.08 -6.23 12.21
N ASP A 83 11.38 -7.00 11.39
CA ASP A 83 11.87 -8.31 10.95
C ASP A 83 12.97 -8.15 9.89
N CYS A 84 12.87 -7.12 9.04
CA CYS A 84 13.97 -6.72 8.16
C CYS A 84 15.24 -6.35 8.95
N VAL A 85 15.10 -5.58 10.02
CA VAL A 85 16.24 -5.18 10.87
C VAL A 85 16.85 -6.37 11.59
N LYS A 86 16.03 -7.28 12.13
CA LYS A 86 16.51 -8.52 12.75
C LYS A 86 17.26 -9.40 11.75
N PHE A 87 16.67 -9.60 10.57
CA PHE A 87 17.31 -10.37 9.52
C PHE A 87 18.66 -9.75 9.09
N ALA A 88 18.70 -8.43 8.90
CA ALA A 88 19.96 -7.73 8.60
C ALA A 88 20.99 -7.86 9.73
N HIS A 89 20.56 -7.90 11.00
CA HIS A 89 21.43 -8.19 12.14
C HIS A 89 21.97 -9.63 12.10
N ASP A 90 21.12 -10.60 11.79
CA ASP A 90 21.49 -12.03 11.74
C ASP A 90 22.46 -12.33 10.58
N GLU A 91 22.28 -11.68 9.44
CA GLU A 91 23.20 -11.72 8.29
C GLU A 91 24.49 -10.89 8.51
N GLY A 92 24.54 -10.08 9.58
CA GLY A 92 25.69 -9.24 9.91
C GLY A 92 25.81 -7.92 9.12
N ASP A 93 24.81 -7.54 8.32
CA ASP A 93 24.79 -6.26 7.61
C ASP A 93 24.20 -5.13 8.47
N LEU A 94 25.01 -4.68 9.43
CA LEU A 94 24.65 -3.60 10.36
C LEU A 94 24.35 -2.27 9.65
N ARG A 95 24.89 -2.06 8.44
CA ARG A 95 24.65 -0.83 7.68
C ARG A 95 23.23 -0.80 7.15
N LEU A 96 22.74 -1.93 6.65
CA LEU A 96 21.36 -2.08 6.21
C LEU A 96 20.40 -1.91 7.39
N ALA A 97 20.68 -2.55 8.53
CA ALA A 97 19.88 -2.42 9.74
C ALA A 97 19.76 -0.96 10.20
N ALA A 98 20.88 -0.24 10.26
CA ALA A 98 20.91 1.17 10.63
C ALA A 98 20.15 2.05 9.61
N LEU A 99 20.28 1.74 8.33
CA LEU A 99 19.61 2.48 7.26
C LEU A 99 18.09 2.33 7.32
N VAL A 100 17.60 1.09 7.46
CA VAL A 100 16.16 0.80 7.57
C VAL A 100 15.56 1.48 8.80
N HIS A 101 16.27 1.42 9.93
CA HIS A 101 15.84 2.11 11.16
C HIS A 101 15.78 3.63 10.96
N ALA A 102 16.80 4.23 10.35
CA ALA A 102 16.85 5.68 10.11
C ALA A 102 15.78 6.17 9.13
N ALA A 103 15.55 5.42 8.05
CA ALA A 103 14.55 5.76 7.04
C ALA A 103 13.11 5.67 7.57
N SER A 104 12.84 4.80 8.54
CA SER A 104 11.52 4.68 9.17
C SER A 104 11.10 5.92 9.96
N GLY A 105 12.05 6.67 10.52
CA GLY A 105 11.77 7.76 11.46
C GLY A 105 12.01 9.16 10.90
N SER A 106 12.76 9.29 9.80
CA SER A 106 13.24 10.59 9.32
C SER A 106 12.96 10.83 7.84
N ASN A 107 12.16 11.87 7.55
CA ASN A 107 11.93 12.36 6.19
C ASN A 107 13.24 12.80 5.53
N THR A 108 14.16 13.42 6.28
CA THR A 108 15.43 13.89 5.73
C THR A 108 16.31 12.75 5.24
N VAL A 109 16.28 11.60 5.92
CA VAL A 109 17.01 10.40 5.50
C VAL A 109 16.38 9.85 4.21
N ARG A 110 15.04 9.83 4.13
CA ARG A 110 14.34 9.44 2.89
C ARG A 110 14.69 10.38 1.73
N ASP A 111 14.76 11.69 1.96
CA ASP A 111 15.15 12.66 0.92
C ASP A 111 16.59 12.47 0.43
N ILE A 112 17.52 12.17 1.34
CA ILE A 112 18.89 11.81 0.95
C ILE A 112 18.87 10.53 0.12
N LEU A 113 18.08 9.53 0.51
CA LEU A 113 17.95 8.28 -0.25
C LEU A 113 17.31 8.47 -1.63
N ARG A 114 16.34 9.39 -1.77
CA ARG A 114 15.77 9.79 -3.07
C ARG A 114 16.81 10.39 -3.98
N HIS A 115 17.62 11.31 -3.44
CA HIS A 115 18.72 11.89 -4.19
C HIS A 115 19.73 10.80 -4.58
N CYS A 116 20.11 9.93 -3.63
CA CYS A 116 20.98 8.80 -3.92
C CYS A 116 20.41 7.93 -5.03
N ALA A 117 19.12 7.56 -4.99
CA ALA A 117 18.48 6.73 -6.00
C ALA A 117 18.61 7.32 -7.43
N HIS A 118 18.55 8.64 -7.56
CA HIS A 118 18.65 9.34 -8.83
C HIS A 118 20.08 9.57 -9.33
N GLU A 119 21.11 9.38 -8.51
CA GLU A 119 22.51 9.54 -8.91
C GLU A 119 23.00 8.36 -9.78
N ASP A 120 23.94 8.61 -10.70
CA ASP A 120 24.55 7.55 -11.54
C ASP A 120 25.39 6.57 -10.73
N ILE A 121 25.74 6.93 -9.49
CA ILE A 121 26.45 6.08 -8.52
C ILE A 121 25.63 4.82 -8.17
N VAL A 122 24.32 4.85 -8.38
CA VAL A 122 23.42 3.74 -8.04
C VAL A 122 23.71 2.49 -8.84
N ASP A 123 24.18 2.62 -10.08
CA ASP A 123 24.52 1.48 -10.94
C ASP A 123 25.74 0.69 -10.45
N VAL A 124 26.53 1.26 -9.53
CA VAL A 124 27.63 0.56 -8.85
C VAL A 124 27.10 -0.44 -7.81
N TYR A 125 25.92 -0.20 -7.24
CA TYR A 125 25.34 -1.07 -6.22
C TYR A 125 24.68 -2.32 -6.82
N SER A 126 24.66 -3.40 -6.02
CA SER A 126 23.91 -4.61 -6.36
C SER A 126 22.45 -4.27 -6.61
N LYS A 127 21.80 -5.02 -7.51
CA LYS A 127 20.37 -4.84 -7.82
C LYS A 127 19.50 -4.83 -6.55
N ASP A 128 19.88 -5.63 -5.57
CA ASP A 128 19.15 -5.86 -4.33
C ASP A 128 19.23 -4.65 -3.38
N PHE A 129 20.42 -4.05 -3.29
CA PHE A 129 20.62 -2.84 -2.51
C PHE A 129 19.93 -1.64 -3.16
N ARG A 130 19.96 -1.54 -4.50
CA ARG A 130 19.20 -0.52 -5.24
C ARG A 130 17.69 -0.59 -4.96
N ARG A 131 17.13 -1.81 -4.94
CA ARG A 131 15.71 -2.04 -4.59
C ARG A 131 15.40 -1.60 -3.17
N THR A 132 16.28 -1.93 -2.24
CA THR A 132 16.11 -1.52 -0.83
C THR A 132 16.13 0.00 -0.70
N ILE A 133 17.10 0.68 -1.33
CA ILE A 133 17.15 2.16 -1.37
C ILE A 133 15.87 2.73 -1.95
N ALA A 134 15.37 2.19 -3.06
CA ALA A 134 14.16 2.67 -3.74
C ALA A 134 12.90 2.51 -2.89
N ILE A 135 12.77 1.38 -2.18
CA ILE A 135 11.65 1.18 -1.26
C ILE A 135 11.72 2.18 -0.10
N LEU A 136 12.90 2.36 0.51
CA LEU A 136 13.09 3.26 1.64
C LEU A 136 12.97 4.75 1.26
N SER A 137 13.37 5.11 0.04
CA SER A 137 13.20 6.47 -0.48
C SER A 137 11.74 6.78 -0.83
N GLY A 138 10.91 5.75 -1.03
CA GLY A 138 9.55 5.91 -1.51
C GLY A 138 9.45 6.27 -2.99
N GLU A 139 10.56 6.12 -3.74
CA GLU A 139 10.62 6.29 -5.19
C GLU A 139 10.77 4.91 -5.84
N PHE A 140 9.65 4.33 -6.21
CA PHE A 140 9.63 2.97 -6.73
C PHE A 140 10.03 2.88 -8.22
N ILE A 141 10.13 4.04 -8.88
CA ILE A 141 10.56 4.21 -10.26
C ILE A 141 11.74 5.16 -10.27
N VAL A 142 12.85 4.66 -10.77
CA VAL A 142 14.10 5.44 -10.80
C VAL A 142 14.67 5.28 -12.20
N LYS A 143 14.84 6.40 -12.92
CA LYS A 143 15.40 6.44 -14.29
C LYS A 143 14.69 5.51 -15.29
N GLY A 144 13.37 5.36 -15.19
CA GLY A 144 12.58 4.48 -16.05
C GLY A 144 12.72 2.98 -15.74
N HIS A 145 13.56 2.62 -14.76
CA HIS A 145 13.56 1.28 -14.19
C HIS A 145 12.53 1.19 -13.09
N ASN A 146 11.55 0.29 -13.28
CA ASN A 146 10.72 -0.17 -12.18
C ASN A 146 11.58 -1.08 -11.29
N LEU A 147 11.89 -0.61 -10.08
CA LEU A 147 12.72 -1.35 -9.14
C LEU A 147 11.91 -2.41 -8.38
N VAL A 148 10.57 -2.31 -8.37
CA VAL A 148 9.67 -3.35 -7.89
C VAL A 148 9.29 -4.25 -9.08
N ASP A 149 9.61 -5.54 -9.03
CA ASP A 149 9.45 -6.44 -10.18
C ASP A 149 8.03 -6.40 -10.80
N GLN A 150 7.91 -5.89 -12.04
CA GLN A 150 6.66 -5.82 -12.81
C GLN A 150 5.97 -7.19 -13.00
N ASN A 151 6.77 -8.27 -13.02
CA ASN A 151 6.28 -9.64 -13.21
C ASN A 151 5.76 -10.29 -11.92
N ARG A 152 5.87 -9.61 -10.79
CA ARG A 152 5.47 -10.12 -9.47
C ARG A 152 4.37 -9.22 -8.95
N THR A 153 3.21 -9.37 -9.60
CA THR A 153 1.93 -8.70 -9.36
C THR A 153 1.50 -8.90 -7.91
N THR A 154 2.07 -8.08 -7.04
CA THR A 154 1.65 -7.98 -5.65
C THR A 154 0.64 -6.84 -5.66
N TYR A 155 -0.63 -7.22 -5.65
CA TYR A 155 -1.81 -6.48 -5.21
C TYR A 155 -1.60 -4.97 -5.03
N TRP A 156 -2.37 -4.13 -5.74
CA TRP A 156 -2.32 -2.66 -5.66
C TRP A 156 -2.32 -2.11 -4.22
N GLN A 157 -2.86 -2.85 -3.26
CA GLN A 157 -2.79 -2.55 -1.81
C GLN A 157 -1.37 -2.45 -1.28
N MET A 158 -0.45 -3.32 -1.72
CA MET A 158 0.96 -3.27 -1.32
C MET A 158 1.63 -2.02 -1.87
N ALA A 159 1.35 -1.67 -3.13
CA ALA A 159 1.86 -0.44 -3.71
C ALA A 159 1.29 0.79 -2.97
N LEU A 160 -0.01 0.83 -2.70
CA LEU A 160 -0.63 1.89 -1.91
C LEU A 160 -0.04 1.98 -0.49
N ALA A 161 0.23 0.84 0.16
CA ALA A 161 0.85 0.79 1.48
C ALA A 161 2.27 1.37 1.47
N LEU A 162 3.06 1.03 0.45
CA LEU A 162 4.39 1.59 0.25
C LEU A 162 4.33 3.11 0.02
N HIS A 163 3.34 3.62 -0.72
CA HIS A 163 3.11 5.06 -0.84
C HIS A 163 2.76 5.70 0.50
N LEU A 164 1.93 5.05 1.32
CA LEU A 164 1.55 5.51 2.65
C LEU A 164 2.74 5.55 3.62
N TRP A 165 3.59 4.52 3.59
CA TRP A 165 4.71 4.36 4.53
C TRP A 165 5.97 5.12 4.14
N PHE A 166 6.35 5.11 2.86
CA PHE A 166 7.66 5.59 2.41
C PHE A 166 7.62 6.76 1.43
N ALA A 167 6.59 6.90 0.59
CA ALA A 167 6.52 8.02 -0.35
C ALA A 167 6.03 9.31 0.34
N ASN A 168 4.95 9.21 1.11
CA ASN A 168 4.31 10.36 1.74
C ASN A 168 4.92 10.71 3.11
N SER A 169 4.71 11.96 3.54
CA SER A 169 5.02 12.41 4.89
C SER A 169 4.05 11.78 5.90
N ALA A 170 4.49 11.65 7.16
CA ALA A 170 3.64 11.19 8.25
C ALA A 170 2.44 12.13 8.50
N SER A 171 2.56 13.40 8.08
CA SER A 171 1.54 14.44 8.22
C SER A 171 0.47 14.44 7.12
N ASP A 172 0.69 13.70 6.03
CA ASP A 172 -0.19 13.79 4.85
C ASP A 172 -1.50 13.06 5.09
N SER A 173 -2.58 13.61 4.52
CA SER A 173 -3.91 13.03 4.65
C SER A 173 -4.10 11.82 3.74
N VAL A 174 -5.14 11.03 4.04
CA VAL A 174 -5.51 9.88 3.22
C VAL A 174 -5.79 10.30 1.77
N SER A 175 -6.43 11.45 1.56
CA SER A 175 -6.74 11.96 0.22
C SER A 175 -5.49 12.30 -0.60
N THR A 176 -4.46 12.88 0.03
CA THR A 176 -3.19 13.15 -0.65
C THR A 176 -2.51 11.85 -1.06
N ILE A 177 -2.46 10.87 -0.16
CA ILE A 177 -1.83 9.56 -0.44
C ILE A 177 -2.50 8.85 -1.62
N VAL A 178 -3.84 8.82 -1.65
CA VAL A 178 -4.60 8.17 -2.73
C VAL A 178 -4.39 8.90 -4.06
N ARG A 179 -4.38 10.23 -4.07
CA ARG A 179 -4.12 11.03 -5.26
C ARG A 179 -2.69 10.81 -5.80
N ASP A 180 -1.71 10.77 -4.92
CA ASP A 180 -0.31 10.60 -5.30
C ASP A 180 -0.02 9.17 -5.78
N PHE A 181 -0.74 8.18 -5.25
CA PHE A 181 -0.72 6.82 -5.80
C PHE A 181 -1.41 6.77 -7.18
N GLU A 182 -2.52 7.48 -7.34
CA GLU A 182 -3.25 7.55 -8.61
C GLU A 182 -2.44 8.17 -9.74
N SER A 183 -1.78 9.30 -9.49
CA SER A 183 -0.88 9.91 -10.47
C SER A 183 0.26 8.97 -10.82
N ALA A 184 0.85 8.31 -9.82
CA ALA A 184 1.97 7.39 -10.04
C ALA A 184 1.61 6.22 -10.98
N TYR A 185 0.45 5.60 -10.81
CA TYR A 185 0.07 4.48 -11.68
C TYR A 185 -0.43 4.90 -13.06
N GLN A 186 -1.07 6.07 -13.20
CA GLN A 186 -1.50 6.62 -14.49
C GLN A 186 -0.31 7.01 -15.37
N GLU A 187 0.72 7.62 -14.79
CA GLU A 187 1.90 8.06 -15.53
C GLU A 187 2.81 6.90 -15.97
N HIS A 188 2.91 5.86 -15.15
CA HIS A 188 3.93 4.84 -15.31
C HIS A 188 3.40 3.42 -15.57
N TYR A 189 2.11 3.27 -15.86
CA TYR A 189 1.43 1.97 -16.07
C TYR A 189 1.74 0.96 -14.95
N TRP A 190 1.77 1.45 -13.71
CA TRP A 190 1.89 0.55 -12.55
C TRP A 190 0.56 -0.13 -12.25
N LEU A 191 0.66 -1.26 -11.55
CA LEU A 191 -0.40 -2.12 -10.98
C LEU A 191 -1.75 -1.40 -10.79
N GLU A 192 -2.51 -1.27 -11.88
CA GLU A 192 -3.84 -0.70 -11.85
C GLU A 192 -4.67 -1.54 -10.87
N PRO A 193 -5.49 -0.90 -10.01
CA PRO A 193 -6.28 -1.62 -9.01
C PRO A 193 -7.43 -2.38 -9.67
N ILE A 194 -7.09 -3.48 -10.35
CA ILE A 194 -8.01 -4.33 -11.10
C ILE A 194 -8.65 -5.34 -10.14
N ALA A 195 -9.94 -5.60 -10.36
CA ALA A 195 -10.70 -6.60 -9.63
C ALA A 195 -10.12 -8.00 -9.83
N HIS A 196 -9.97 -8.74 -8.73
CA HIS A 196 -9.43 -10.11 -8.73
C HIS A 196 -10.41 -11.14 -9.29
N HIS A 197 -11.70 -10.80 -9.26
CA HIS A 197 -12.80 -11.71 -9.56
C HIS A 197 -13.55 -11.34 -10.83
N GLY A 198 -13.01 -10.48 -11.71
CA GLY A 198 -13.65 -10.09 -12.97
C GLY A 198 -12.90 -10.63 -14.18
N ASN A 199 -13.62 -11.14 -15.19
CA ASN A 199 -13.06 -11.39 -16.53
C ASN A 199 -12.84 -10.09 -17.33
N THR A 200 -13.17 -8.94 -16.73
CA THR A 200 -13.11 -7.60 -17.30
C THR A 200 -12.04 -6.78 -16.56
N LYS A 201 -11.44 -5.79 -17.24
CA LYS A 201 -10.56 -4.77 -16.63
C LYS A 201 -11.35 -3.80 -15.73
N ALA A 202 -12.20 -4.33 -14.86
CA ALA A 202 -12.96 -3.54 -13.90
C ALA A 202 -12.05 -3.17 -12.72
N LEU A 203 -12.21 -1.96 -12.20
CA LEU A 203 -11.51 -1.54 -10.99
C LEU A 203 -12.05 -2.29 -9.77
N ASP A 204 -11.19 -2.60 -8.81
CA ASP A 204 -11.50 -3.25 -7.55
C ASP A 204 -12.45 -2.38 -6.71
N LEU A 205 -13.52 -2.95 -6.16
CA LEU A 205 -14.49 -2.22 -5.33
C LEU A 205 -13.82 -1.48 -4.17
N ARG A 206 -12.81 -2.09 -3.54
CA ARG A 206 -12.05 -1.48 -2.44
C ARG A 206 -11.33 -0.20 -2.86
N TRP A 207 -10.80 -0.17 -4.09
CA TRP A 207 -10.20 1.04 -4.65
C TRP A 207 -11.26 2.10 -4.96
N LYS A 208 -12.40 1.68 -5.54
CA LYS A 208 -13.52 2.60 -5.81
C LYS A 208 -14.07 3.25 -4.53
N LEU A 209 -14.09 2.53 -3.41
CA LEU A 209 -14.47 3.06 -2.09
C LEU A 209 -13.45 4.08 -1.57
N LEU A 210 -12.15 3.83 -1.74
CA LEU A 210 -11.12 4.81 -1.42
C LEU A 210 -11.30 6.07 -2.25
N LYS A 211 -11.52 5.93 -3.57
CA LYS A 211 -11.82 7.06 -4.47
C LYS A 211 -13.05 7.84 -4.02
N LEU A 212 -14.16 7.16 -3.69
CA LEU A 212 -15.37 7.80 -3.18
C LEU A 212 -15.13 8.57 -1.87
N TYR A 213 -14.26 8.07 -1.00
CA TYR A 213 -13.92 8.75 0.26
C TYR A 213 -13.04 9.98 0.04
N THR A 214 -12.11 9.92 -0.92
CA THR A 214 -11.09 10.96 -1.12
C THR A 214 -11.47 12.03 -2.14
N ASP A 215 -12.37 11.70 -3.06
CA ASP A 215 -12.76 12.53 -4.20
C ASP A 215 -14.27 12.73 -4.20
N ASP A 216 -14.70 13.92 -3.80
CA ASP A 216 -16.11 14.32 -3.75
C ASP A 216 -16.78 14.33 -5.14
N THR A 217 -15.98 14.33 -6.22
CA THR A 217 -16.49 14.32 -7.60
C THR A 217 -16.63 12.92 -8.18
N TYR A 218 -16.16 11.89 -7.46
CA TYR A 218 -16.25 10.51 -7.92
C TYR A 218 -17.71 10.04 -7.88
N PRO A 219 -18.31 9.67 -9.04
CA PRO A 219 -19.72 9.33 -9.08
C PRO A 219 -19.96 8.01 -8.35
N ILE A 220 -20.92 8.02 -7.42
CA ILE A 220 -21.28 6.84 -6.63
C ILE A 220 -21.73 5.66 -7.50
N ASP A 221 -22.29 5.94 -8.68
CA ASP A 221 -22.71 4.94 -9.67
C ASP A 221 -21.56 3.99 -10.07
N ASN A 222 -20.31 4.48 -10.05
CA ASN A 222 -19.15 3.64 -10.36
C ASN A 222 -18.91 2.55 -9.32
N VAL A 223 -19.29 2.77 -8.06
CA VAL A 223 -19.14 1.82 -6.95
C VAL A 223 -20.14 0.68 -7.09
N PHE A 224 -21.32 0.93 -7.66
CA PHE A 224 -22.39 -0.07 -7.83
C PHE A 224 -22.19 -1.03 -9.01
N ASP A 225 -21.10 -0.89 -9.77
CA ASP A 225 -20.78 -1.81 -10.85
C ASP A 225 -20.38 -3.19 -10.31
N VAL A 226 -21.31 -4.14 -10.45
CA VAL A 226 -21.24 -5.53 -9.96
C VAL A 226 -19.98 -6.27 -10.46
N ASN A 227 -19.47 -5.90 -11.64
CA ASN A 227 -18.28 -6.52 -12.23
C ASN A 227 -16.99 -6.26 -11.42
N SER A 228 -17.03 -5.33 -10.46
CA SER A 228 -15.89 -4.99 -9.61
C SER A 228 -15.60 -5.97 -8.48
N TYR A 229 -16.57 -6.84 -8.12
CA TYR A 229 -16.42 -7.76 -6.98
C TYR A 229 -16.93 -9.17 -7.22
N THR A 230 -17.71 -9.42 -8.28
CA THR A 230 -18.27 -10.75 -8.56
C THR A 230 -18.39 -11.00 -10.07
N GLN A 231 -18.24 -12.26 -10.47
CA GLN A 231 -18.44 -12.68 -11.86
C GLN A 231 -19.93 -12.73 -12.22
N ASN A 232 -20.81 -12.73 -11.21
CA ASN A 232 -22.24 -12.82 -11.40
C ASN A 232 -22.86 -11.42 -11.49
N PRO A 233 -23.33 -10.98 -12.67
CA PRO A 233 -23.89 -9.64 -12.85
C PRO A 233 -25.16 -9.35 -12.03
N PHE A 234 -25.73 -10.35 -11.35
CA PHE A 234 -26.92 -10.23 -10.51
C PHE A 234 -26.65 -10.32 -9.00
N ASP A 235 -25.39 -10.38 -8.58
CA ASP A 235 -25.04 -10.51 -7.17
C ASP A 235 -24.83 -9.11 -6.53
N TYR A 236 -25.92 -8.56 -5.98
CA TYR A 236 -25.98 -7.24 -5.31
C TYR A 236 -25.93 -7.33 -3.78
N ARG A 237 -25.28 -8.36 -3.22
CA ARG A 237 -25.27 -8.59 -1.76
C ARG A 237 -24.36 -7.63 -0.99
N LEU A 238 -23.44 -6.95 -1.69
CA LEU A 238 -22.50 -5.93 -1.19
C LEU A 238 -23.00 -4.55 -1.63
#